data_AF-A0A917BP64-F1
#
_entry.id   AF-A0A917BP64-F1
#
_cell.length_a   1.000
_cell.length_b   1.000
_cell.length_c   1.000
_cell.angle_alpha   90.00
_cell.angle_beta   90.00
_cell.angle_gamma   90.00
#
_symmetry.space_group_name_H-M   'P 1'
#
loop_
_entity.id
_entity.type
_entity.pdbx_description
1 polymer ?
#
loop_
_entity_poly.entity_id
_entity_poly.type
_entity_poly.pdbx_seq_one_letter_code
_entity_poly.pdbx_strand_id
1 'polypeptide(L)'
;MTLVVPPVTELLRRSRTGDGTAGAQPMFPTIIAIRNERVVAAVSTPRMAATLSCAQTLAVGLGAEALVLAAEAELDGTPALTYSVMTRERHAKYVLQEITGEGAATRFSVPVDGGDPANGGILAALAAGLSQRPIHVTQVARTGSDTSGTFGDAPFLPAEQGRVVVDAGTVRTLQERVQGIGGRAVYIARSPEAAQLALDAGMPRACLVNTLA
;
A
#
# COMPACT_ATOMS: atom_id res chain seq x y z
N MET A 1 -2.70 13.91 -14.08
CA MET A 1 -2.36 13.17 -12.85
C MET A 1 -3.35 13.61 -11.78
N THR A 2 -4.13 12.70 -11.23
CA THR A 2 -4.99 13.02 -10.09
C THR A 2 -4.08 13.24 -8.88
N LEU A 3 -3.99 14.48 -8.41
CA LEU A 3 -3.16 14.87 -7.27
C LEU A 3 -3.71 14.31 -5.95
N VAL A 4 -4.93 13.78 -5.95
CA VAL A 4 -5.56 13.16 -4.78
C VAL A 4 -5.26 11.66 -4.79
N VAL A 5 -4.81 11.14 -3.65
CA VAL A 5 -4.80 9.69 -3.38
C VAL A 5 -5.82 9.43 -2.26
N PRO A 6 -7.12 9.24 -2.59
CA PRO A 6 -8.19 9.14 -1.60
C PRO A 6 -7.91 8.15 -0.44
N PRO A 7 -7.26 6.99 -0.69
CA PRO A 7 -6.93 6.05 0.37
C PRO A 7 -5.99 6.59 1.45
N VAL A 8 -5.20 7.64 1.19
CA VAL A 8 -4.34 8.25 2.21
C VAL A 8 -5.18 8.98 3.26
N THR A 9 -6.22 9.72 2.83
CA THR A 9 -7.09 10.45 3.77
C THR A 9 -7.89 9.49 4.66
N GLU A 10 -8.31 8.36 4.10
CA GLU A 10 -9.01 7.32 4.86
C GLU A 10 -8.09 6.58 5.85
N LEU A 11 -6.83 6.34 5.47
CA LEU A 11 -5.83 5.80 6.40
C LEU A 11 -5.58 6.72 7.60
N LEU A 12 -5.49 8.03 7.37
CA LEU A 12 -5.38 9.02 8.45
C LEU A 12 -6.63 9.02 9.34
N ARG A 13 -7.84 8.99 8.76
CA ARG A 13 -9.07 8.91 9.56
C ARG A 13 -9.05 7.70 10.48
N ARG A 14 -8.67 6.53 9.95
CA ARG A 14 -8.54 5.28 10.73
C ARG A 14 -7.47 5.33 11.80
N SER A 15 -6.33 5.99 11.56
CA SER A 15 -5.32 6.17 12.61
C SER A 15 -5.81 7.06 13.73
N ARG A 16 -6.69 8.02 13.42
CA ARG A 16 -7.31 8.93 14.40
C ARG A 16 -8.54 8.35 15.10
N THR A 17 -9.18 7.31 14.56
CA THR A 17 -10.35 6.64 15.15
C THR A 17 -10.04 5.29 15.82
N GLY A 18 -8.78 4.86 15.87
CA GLY A 18 -8.38 3.54 16.36
C GLY A 18 -8.90 3.19 17.76
N ASP A 19 -9.45 1.99 17.89
CA ASP A 19 -9.97 1.37 19.12
C ASP A 19 -8.91 1.29 20.23
N GLY A 20 -8.98 2.18 21.24
CA GLY A 20 -8.37 1.98 22.55
C GLY A 20 -7.59 3.17 23.12
N THR A 21 -8.18 3.82 24.13
CA THR A 21 -7.62 4.57 25.28
C THR A 21 -6.41 5.52 25.15
N ALA A 22 -5.74 5.62 24.01
CA ALA A 22 -4.69 6.59 23.73
C ALA A 22 -5.25 7.58 22.70
N GLY A 23 -5.08 8.89 22.94
CA GLY A 23 -5.60 9.96 22.09
C GLY A 23 -5.13 9.89 20.63
N ALA A 24 -5.53 10.89 19.83
CA ALA A 24 -5.22 10.97 18.40
C ALA A 24 -3.74 10.64 18.12
N GLN A 25 -3.47 9.53 17.44
CA GLN A 25 -2.12 9.16 17.02
C GLN A 25 -1.84 9.68 15.61
N PRO A 26 -0.66 10.27 15.37
CA PRO A 26 -0.29 10.75 14.04
C PRO A 26 -0.17 9.57 13.07
N MET A 27 -0.51 9.78 11.80
CA MET A 27 -0.36 8.73 10.80
C MET A 27 1.12 8.36 10.63
N PHE A 28 1.44 7.10 10.88
CA PHE A 28 2.75 6.55 10.58
C PHE A 28 3.09 6.67 9.09
N PRO A 29 4.38 6.88 8.74
CA PRO A 29 4.83 6.80 7.36
C PRO A 29 4.35 5.52 6.69
N THR A 30 3.66 5.70 5.56
CA THR A 30 2.94 4.63 4.87
C THR A 30 3.31 4.62 3.40
N ILE A 31 3.73 3.47 2.86
CA ILE A 31 3.84 3.27 1.42
C ILE A 31 2.58 2.58 0.92
N ILE A 32 2.02 3.10 -0.15
CA ILE A 32 0.83 2.62 -0.83
C ILE A 32 1.21 2.23 -2.25
N ALA A 33 0.83 1.02 -2.65
CA ALA A 33 0.98 0.54 -4.01
C ALA A 33 -0.31 0.78 -4.79
N ILE A 34 -0.19 1.45 -5.94
CA ILE A 34 -1.30 1.73 -6.86
C ILE A 34 -1.11 0.95 -8.15
N ARG A 35 -2.20 0.37 -8.65
CA ARG A 35 -2.27 -0.34 -9.93
C ARG A 35 -3.68 -0.25 -10.51
N ASN A 36 -3.78 0.00 -11.82
CA ASN A 36 -5.05 0.27 -12.50
C ASN A 36 -5.87 1.34 -11.76
N GLU A 37 -5.20 2.43 -11.34
CA GLU A 37 -5.81 3.55 -10.60
C GLU A 37 -6.42 3.17 -9.23
N ARG A 38 -6.12 1.97 -8.71
CA ARG A 38 -6.63 1.48 -7.42
C ARG A 38 -5.51 1.16 -6.47
N VAL A 39 -5.76 1.34 -5.17
CA VAL A 39 -4.85 0.87 -4.13
C VAL A 39 -5.01 -0.63 -3.99
N VAL A 40 -3.87 -1.33 -4.04
CA VAL A 40 -3.82 -2.79 -3.94
C VAL A 40 -3.23 -3.26 -2.62
N ALA A 41 -2.29 -2.50 -2.06
CA ALA A 41 -1.72 -2.77 -0.74
C ALA A 41 -1.13 -1.49 -0.13
N ALA A 42 -0.99 -1.49 1.19
CA ALA A 42 -0.22 -0.47 1.90
C ALA A 42 0.55 -1.07 3.08
N VAL A 43 1.66 -0.44 3.44
CA VAL A 43 2.48 -0.79 4.60
C VAL A 43 2.79 0.47 5.39
N SER A 44 2.42 0.47 6.66
CA SER A 44 2.63 1.58 7.61
C SER A 44 3.58 1.14 8.71
N THR A 45 4.58 1.94 9.05
CA THR A 45 5.49 1.65 10.17
C THR A 45 5.87 2.92 10.92
N PRO A 46 6.16 2.87 12.23
CA PRO A 46 6.52 4.07 13.00
C PRO A 46 7.86 4.69 12.60
N ARG A 47 8.67 4.03 11.75
CA ARG A 47 9.99 4.51 11.34
C ARG A 47 10.07 4.64 9.83
N MET A 48 10.33 5.85 9.32
CA MET A 48 10.44 6.13 7.89
C MET A 48 11.38 5.16 7.15
N ALA A 49 12.56 4.85 7.71
CA ALA A 49 13.51 3.92 7.10
C ALA A 49 12.94 2.50 6.95
N ALA A 50 12.17 2.02 7.94
CA ALA A 50 11.52 0.72 7.87
C ALA A 50 10.40 0.72 6.82
N THR A 51 9.62 1.80 6.74
CA THR A 51 8.62 1.96 5.68
C THR A 51 9.28 1.95 4.29
N LEU A 52 10.31 2.78 4.05
CA LEU A 52 11.05 2.83 2.79
C LEU A 52 11.65 1.49 2.37
N SER A 53 12.13 0.71 3.34
CA SER A 53 12.67 -0.63 3.07
C SER A 53 11.65 -1.64 2.55
N CYS A 54 10.35 -1.34 2.66
CA CYS A 54 9.25 -2.15 2.13
C CYS A 54 8.90 -1.79 0.67
N ALA A 55 9.42 -0.68 0.12
CA ALA A 55 9.11 -0.22 -1.23
C ALA A 55 9.46 -1.26 -2.30
N GLN A 56 10.61 -1.92 -2.16
CA GLN A 56 11.06 -2.95 -3.11
C GLN A 56 10.15 -4.18 -3.08
N THR A 57 9.81 -4.67 -1.89
CA THR A 57 8.90 -5.81 -1.71
C THR A 57 7.51 -5.50 -2.27
N LEU A 58 6.99 -4.30 -2.00
CA LEU A 58 5.71 -3.84 -2.56
C LEU A 58 5.76 -3.71 -4.09
N ALA A 59 6.86 -3.25 -4.68
CA ALA A 59 6.94 -3.09 -6.13
C ALA A 59 7.10 -4.40 -6.89
N VAL A 60 7.99 -5.29 -6.43
CA VAL A 60 8.25 -6.61 -7.04
C VAL A 60 7.00 -7.49 -6.95
N GLY A 61 6.44 -7.60 -5.75
CA GLY A 61 5.35 -8.51 -5.44
C GLY A 61 3.99 -8.03 -5.93
N LEU A 62 3.83 -6.74 -6.29
CA LEU A 62 2.52 -6.18 -6.69
C LEU A 62 2.46 -5.69 -8.14
N GLY A 63 3.62 -5.48 -8.77
CA GLY A 63 3.71 -4.88 -10.10
C GLY A 63 3.06 -3.50 -10.14
N ALA A 64 3.34 -2.66 -9.14
CA ALA A 64 2.74 -1.34 -9.01
C ALA A 64 3.07 -0.44 -10.21
N GLU A 65 2.09 0.38 -10.61
CA GLU A 65 2.25 1.46 -11.59
C GLU A 65 2.69 2.75 -10.92
N ALA A 66 2.36 2.90 -9.63
CA ALA A 66 2.88 3.96 -8.79
C ALA A 66 3.08 3.49 -7.35
N LEU A 67 4.06 4.08 -6.68
CA LEU A 67 4.25 4.01 -5.24
C LEU A 67 4.01 5.40 -4.65
N VAL A 68 3.22 5.45 -3.57
CA VAL A 68 2.96 6.68 -2.82
C VAL A 68 3.50 6.52 -1.42
N LEU A 69 4.44 7.36 -1.03
CA LEU A 69 4.85 7.50 0.37
C LEU A 69 4.06 8.63 0.99
N ALA A 70 3.26 8.36 2.02
CA ALA A 70 2.47 9.34 2.74
C ALA A 70 2.83 9.38 4.23
N ALA A 71 2.81 10.56 4.83
CA ALA A 71 3.03 10.77 6.26
C ALA A 71 2.27 12.01 6.74
N GLU A 72 1.88 12.00 8.00
CA GLU A 72 1.49 13.24 8.68
C GLU A 72 2.74 14.03 9.06
N ALA A 73 2.70 15.33 8.81
CA ALA A 73 3.75 16.29 9.12
C ALA A 73 3.13 17.56 9.71
N GLU A 74 3.99 18.49 10.11
CA GLU A 74 3.60 19.82 10.54
C GLU A 74 4.09 20.84 9.51
N LEU A 75 3.20 21.70 9.04
CA LEU A 75 3.47 22.81 8.14
C LEU A 75 3.09 24.10 8.86
N ASP A 76 4.07 24.95 9.14
CA ASP A 76 3.86 26.26 9.77
C ASP A 76 2.98 26.19 11.04
N GLY A 77 3.19 25.16 11.88
CA GLY A 77 2.41 24.95 13.10
C GLY A 77 1.09 24.21 12.91
N THR A 78 0.73 23.85 11.67
CA THR A 78 -0.53 23.19 11.33
C THR A 78 -0.29 21.75 10.86
N PRO A 79 -1.04 20.76 11.39
CA PRO A 79 -0.96 19.39 10.89
C PRO A 79 -1.30 19.31 9.40
N ALA A 80 -0.46 18.65 8.62
CA ALA A 80 -0.64 18.45 7.20
C ALA A 80 -0.33 17.02 6.80
N LEU A 81 -1.12 16.51 5.87
CA LEU A 81 -0.88 15.26 5.19
C LEU A 81 0.05 15.54 3.99
N THR A 82 1.16 14.81 3.96
CA THR A 82 2.19 14.95 2.93
C THR A 82 2.33 13.65 2.18
N TYR A 83 2.48 13.69 0.85
CA TYR A 83 2.78 12.49 0.10
C TYR A 83 3.63 12.73 -1.15
N SER A 84 4.57 11.81 -1.38
CA SER A 84 5.37 11.71 -2.60
C SER A 84 4.82 10.58 -3.46
N VAL A 85 4.39 10.91 -4.67
CA VAL A 85 3.92 9.95 -5.68
C VAL A 85 5.05 9.73 -6.67
N MET A 86 5.49 8.49 -6.85
CA MET A 86 6.44 8.11 -7.90
C MET A 86 5.74 7.15 -8.88
N THR A 87 5.76 7.47 -10.18
CA THR A 87 5.22 6.61 -11.24
C THR A 87 6.28 5.67 -11.81
N ARG A 88 5.84 4.65 -12.55
CA ARG A 88 6.72 3.67 -13.21
C ARG A 88 7.70 4.30 -14.20
N GLU A 89 7.32 5.42 -14.81
CA GLU A 89 8.15 6.27 -15.68
C GLU A 89 9.17 7.11 -14.88
N ARG A 90 9.19 6.97 -13.55
CA ARG A 90 10.03 7.70 -12.60
C ARG A 90 9.75 9.20 -12.55
N HIS A 91 8.50 9.59 -12.84
CA HIS A 91 8.04 10.93 -12.54
C HIS A 91 7.57 11.00 -11.09
N ALA A 92 8.08 11.99 -10.35
CA ALA A 92 7.74 12.20 -8.96
C ALA A 92 6.98 13.53 -8.77
N LYS A 93 6.01 13.53 -7.86
CA LYS A 93 5.34 14.74 -7.40
C LYS A 93 5.15 14.72 -5.89
N TYR A 94 5.30 15.88 -5.26
CA TYR A 94 4.98 16.08 -3.86
C TYR A 94 3.65 16.81 -3.72
N VAL A 95 2.81 16.33 -2.81
CA VAL A 95 1.48 16.88 -2.57
C VAL A 95 1.30 17.12 -1.09
N LEU A 96 0.59 18.21 -0.80
CA LEU A 96 0.29 18.67 0.55
C LEU A 96 -1.23 18.85 0.70
N GLN A 97 -1.76 18.45 1.85
CA GLN A 97 -3.12 18.73 2.29
C GLN A 97 -3.13 19.11 3.76
N GLU A 98 -3.64 20.28 4.09
CA GLU A 98 -3.84 20.68 5.49
C GLU A 98 -4.92 19.80 6.14
N ILE A 99 -4.69 19.45 7.40
CA ILE A 99 -5.61 18.66 8.21
C ILE A 99 -6.27 19.60 9.20
N THR A 100 -7.60 19.62 9.20
CA THR A 100 -8.39 20.40 10.16
C THR A 100 -9.40 19.49 10.87
N GLY A 101 -9.79 19.85 12.08
CA GLY A 101 -10.70 19.04 12.91
C GLY A 101 -10.03 17.80 13.52
N GLU A 102 -10.82 17.06 14.30
CA GLU A 102 -10.33 15.94 15.11
C GLU A 102 -11.25 14.71 15.00
N GLY A 103 -10.66 13.52 15.15
CA GLY A 103 -11.37 12.24 15.13
C GLY A 103 -12.25 12.07 13.89
N ALA A 104 -13.53 11.75 14.10
CA ALA A 104 -14.52 11.58 13.03
C ALA A 104 -14.83 12.87 12.25
N ALA A 105 -14.49 14.05 12.79
CA ALA A 105 -14.67 15.34 12.12
C ALA A 105 -13.43 15.81 11.35
N THR A 106 -12.43 14.94 11.14
CA THR A 106 -11.23 15.27 10.38
C THR A 106 -11.56 15.64 8.93
N ARG A 107 -11.14 16.83 8.52
CA ARG A 107 -11.30 17.41 7.18
C ARG A 107 -9.94 17.67 6.56
N PHE A 108 -9.91 17.65 5.23
CA PHE A 108 -8.71 17.82 4.44
C PHE A 108 -8.92 18.98 3.47
N SER A 109 -7.92 19.84 3.32
CA SER A 109 -7.93 20.83 2.26
C SER A 109 -7.81 20.19 0.86
N VAL A 110 -8.06 20.98 -0.18
CA VAL A 110 -7.79 20.57 -1.56
C VAL A 110 -6.28 20.31 -1.69
N PRO A 111 -5.87 19.18 -2.29
CA PRO A 111 -4.45 18.92 -2.49
C PRO A 111 -3.83 19.97 -3.40
N VAL A 112 -2.70 20.50 -2.93
CA VAL A 112 -1.90 21.48 -3.66
C VAL A 112 -0.56 20.85 -4.04
N ASP A 113 0.01 21.32 -5.16
CA ASP A 113 1.37 20.94 -5.54
C ASP A 113 2.34 21.48 -4.48
N GLY A 114 2.99 20.57 -3.75
CA GLY A 114 3.99 20.92 -2.75
C GLY A 114 5.37 21.20 -3.37
N GLY A 115 5.47 21.12 -4.70
CA GLY A 115 6.70 21.26 -5.47
C GLY A 115 7.36 19.92 -5.76
N ASP A 116 8.67 19.97 -6.02
CA ASP A 116 9.46 18.77 -6.23
C ASP A 116 9.90 18.17 -4.89
N PRO A 117 9.88 16.84 -4.72
CA PRO A 117 10.32 16.22 -3.49
C PRO A 117 11.81 16.52 -3.23
N ALA A 118 12.10 17.34 -2.20
CA ALA A 118 13.47 17.76 -1.90
C ALA A 118 14.37 16.62 -1.37
N ASN A 119 13.78 15.54 -0.84
CA ASN A 119 14.51 14.42 -0.26
C ASN A 119 14.90 13.39 -1.33
N GLY A 120 16.15 13.48 -1.80
CA GLY A 120 16.70 12.55 -2.78
C GLY A 120 16.73 11.08 -2.32
N GLY A 121 16.81 10.81 -1.00
CA GLY A 121 16.79 9.45 -0.46
C GLY A 121 15.44 8.76 -0.58
N ILE A 122 14.35 9.51 -0.33
CA ILE A 122 12.97 9.03 -0.56
C ILE A 122 12.77 8.70 -2.04
N LEU A 123 13.19 9.62 -2.92
CA LEU A 123 13.05 9.42 -4.37
C LEU A 123 13.85 8.23 -4.87
N ALA A 124 15.09 8.07 -4.41
CA ALA A 124 15.92 6.93 -4.76
C ALA A 124 15.29 5.60 -4.31
N ALA A 125 14.72 5.54 -3.10
CA ALA A 125 14.06 4.34 -2.61
C ALA A 125 12.80 3.97 -3.42
N LEU A 126 11.96 4.95 -3.74
CA LEU A 126 10.76 4.74 -4.55
C LEU A 126 11.12 4.35 -5.99
N ALA A 127 12.11 5.01 -6.60
CA ALA A 127 12.61 4.69 -7.93
C ALA A 127 13.24 3.29 -7.97
N ALA A 128 14.01 2.91 -6.95
CA ALA A 128 14.59 1.57 -6.83
C ALA A 128 13.51 0.50 -6.70
N GLY A 129 12.42 0.78 -5.99
CA GLY A 129 11.22 -0.06 -5.95
C GLY A 129 10.62 -0.23 -7.35
N LEU A 130 10.28 0.86 -8.03
CA LEU A 130 9.62 0.80 -9.35
C LEU A 130 10.50 0.27 -10.49
N SER A 131 11.81 0.26 -10.30
CA SER A 131 12.76 -0.36 -11.23
C SER A 131 12.64 -1.88 -11.28
N GLN A 132 11.93 -2.47 -10.32
CA GLN A 132 11.70 -3.90 -10.25
C GLN A 132 10.66 -4.33 -11.30
N ARG A 133 10.94 -5.45 -11.97
CA ARG A 133 9.98 -6.03 -12.92
C ARG A 133 8.95 -6.85 -12.15
N PRO A 134 7.65 -6.76 -12.50
CA PRO A 134 6.65 -7.68 -12.00
C PRO A 134 7.10 -9.12 -12.28
N ILE A 135 7.08 -9.98 -11.28
CA ILE A 135 7.36 -11.41 -11.48
C ILE A 135 6.18 -12.02 -12.23
N HIS A 136 6.46 -12.82 -13.27
CA HIS A 136 5.41 -13.48 -14.03
C HIS A 136 4.71 -14.53 -13.15
N VAL A 137 3.37 -14.64 -13.22
CA VAL A 137 2.58 -15.54 -12.36
C VAL A 137 3.04 -17.01 -12.43
N THR A 138 3.56 -17.45 -13.57
CA THR A 138 4.10 -18.81 -13.74
C THR A 138 5.44 -19.04 -13.03
N GLN A 139 6.14 -17.97 -12.64
CA GLN A 139 7.39 -18.01 -11.89
C GLN A 139 7.16 -17.94 -10.38
N VAL A 140 5.98 -17.50 -9.94
CA VAL A 140 5.52 -17.56 -8.56
C VAL A 140 4.93 -18.96 -8.31
N ALA A 141 5.77 -19.98 -8.49
CA ALA A 141 5.38 -21.36 -8.25
C ALA A 141 4.96 -21.50 -6.77
N ARG A 142 3.75 -22.01 -6.54
CA ARG A 142 3.28 -22.47 -5.22
C ARG A 142 4.31 -23.48 -4.70
N THR A 143 5.18 -23.04 -3.80
CA THR A 143 6.14 -23.93 -3.16
C THR A 143 5.42 -24.63 -2.01
N GLY A 144 4.72 -25.72 -2.35
CA GLY A 144 4.01 -26.57 -1.39
C GLY A 144 2.84 -27.34 -2.00
N SER A 145 3.10 -28.59 -2.39
CA SER A 145 2.16 -29.73 -2.44
C SER A 145 0.87 -29.68 -3.28
N ASP A 146 0.92 -29.43 -4.59
CA ASP A 146 -0.24 -29.74 -5.49
C ASP A 146 0.18 -30.09 -6.93
N THR A 147 1.34 -30.75 -7.10
CA THR A 147 1.78 -31.27 -8.41
C THR A 147 1.26 -32.68 -8.72
N SER A 148 0.26 -33.18 -7.99
CA SER A 148 -0.39 -34.45 -8.30
C SER A 148 -1.92 -34.33 -8.23
N GLY A 149 -2.50 -33.82 -9.31
CA GLY A 149 -3.94 -33.85 -9.53
C GLY A 149 -4.25 -33.59 -11.00
N THR A 150 -4.37 -34.66 -11.78
CA THR A 150 -5.05 -34.62 -13.09
C THR A 150 -6.52 -34.29 -12.83
N PHE A 151 -6.90 -33.02 -12.96
CA PHE A 151 -8.30 -32.60 -12.96
C PHE A 151 -8.56 -31.63 -14.11
N GLY A 152 -9.09 -32.18 -15.20
CA GLY A 152 -9.96 -31.51 -16.18
C GLY A 152 -9.30 -30.50 -17.12
N ASP A 153 -9.65 -30.61 -18.40
CA ASP A 153 -9.33 -29.67 -19.49
C ASP A 153 -9.99 -28.28 -19.33
N ALA A 154 -9.72 -27.59 -18.23
CA ALA A 154 -10.07 -26.18 -18.05
C ALA A 154 -8.78 -25.35 -18.03
N PRO A 155 -8.67 -24.28 -18.85
CA PRO A 155 -7.50 -23.44 -18.86
C PRO A 155 -7.22 -22.90 -17.46
N PHE A 156 -6.02 -23.23 -16.98
CA PHE A 156 -5.45 -22.84 -15.70
C PHE A 156 -5.45 -21.31 -15.60
N LEU A 157 -6.27 -20.79 -14.69
CA LEU A 157 -6.53 -19.38 -14.41
C LEU A 157 -7.12 -18.59 -15.62
N PRO A 158 -8.41 -18.18 -15.62
CA PRO A 158 -8.97 -17.29 -16.65
C PRO A 158 -8.10 -16.05 -16.88
N ALA A 159 -8.08 -15.48 -18.10
CA ALA A 159 -7.19 -14.38 -18.48
C ALA A 159 -7.23 -13.15 -17.53
N GLU A 160 -8.33 -12.96 -16.80
CA GLU A 160 -8.47 -11.94 -15.75
C GLU A 160 -7.64 -12.22 -14.47
N GLN A 161 -7.22 -13.47 -14.28
CA GLN A 161 -6.34 -13.95 -13.20
C GLN A 161 -4.86 -13.87 -13.59
N GLY A 162 -4.52 -13.81 -14.89
CA GLY A 162 -3.16 -13.53 -15.38
C GLY A 162 -2.66 -12.11 -15.07
N ARG A 163 -3.53 -11.24 -14.54
CA ARG A 163 -3.18 -9.90 -14.05
C ARG A 163 -3.01 -9.83 -12.53
N VAL A 164 -3.21 -10.91 -11.77
CA VAL A 164 -3.20 -10.88 -10.30
C VAL A 164 -1.86 -11.39 -9.77
N VAL A 165 -0.95 -10.44 -9.49
CA VAL A 165 0.23 -10.69 -8.65
C VAL A 165 0.05 -9.78 -7.45
N VAL A 166 -0.91 -10.10 -6.58
CA VAL A 166 -0.79 -9.72 -5.18
C VAL A 166 -0.97 -11.03 -4.46
N ASP A 167 0.12 -11.73 -4.25
CA ASP A 167 0.05 -13.01 -3.55
C ASP A 167 -0.04 -12.75 -2.05
N ALA A 168 -0.81 -13.62 -1.39
CA ALA A 168 -0.92 -13.64 0.06
C ALA A 168 0.47 -13.71 0.75
N GLY A 169 1.43 -14.35 0.08
CA GLY A 169 2.82 -14.47 0.53
C GLY A 169 3.53 -13.12 0.69
N THR A 170 3.38 -12.20 -0.26
CA THR A 170 3.98 -10.86 -0.19
C THR A 170 3.43 -10.08 0.99
N VAL A 171 2.10 -10.04 1.15
CA VAL A 171 1.45 -9.31 2.25
C VAL A 171 1.79 -9.95 3.60
N ARG A 172 1.83 -11.28 3.68
CA ARG A 172 2.27 -12.02 4.87
C ARG A 172 3.71 -11.67 5.24
N THR A 173 4.63 -11.72 4.28
CA THR A 173 6.06 -11.40 4.50
C THR A 173 6.22 -9.96 4.97
N LEU A 174 5.46 -9.03 4.39
CA LEU A 174 5.43 -7.63 4.83
C LEU A 174 4.92 -7.52 6.26
N GLN A 175 3.81 -8.17 6.59
CA GLN A 175 3.24 -8.15 7.94
C GLN A 175 4.21 -8.73 8.97
N GLU A 176 4.81 -9.90 8.71
CA GLU A 176 5.80 -10.54 9.58
C GLU A 176 7.00 -9.63 9.83
N ARG A 177 7.44 -8.90 8.81
CA ARG A 177 8.55 -7.95 8.90
C ARG A 177 8.22 -6.75 9.79
N VAL A 178 7.00 -6.20 9.71
CA VAL A 178 6.66 -4.92 10.35
C VAL A 178 5.94 -5.07 11.68
N GLN A 179 5.30 -6.21 11.96
CA GLN A 179 4.52 -6.41 13.19
C GLN A 179 5.36 -6.27 14.46
N GLY A 180 6.61 -6.74 14.44
CA GLY A 180 7.52 -6.68 15.59
C GLY A 180 7.96 -5.25 15.96
N ILE A 181 7.71 -4.27 15.08
CA ILE A 181 7.99 -2.86 15.32
C ILE A 181 6.70 -2.02 15.37
N GLY A 182 5.54 -2.65 15.59
CA GLY A 182 4.25 -1.95 15.64
C GLY A 182 3.76 -1.42 14.28
N GLY A 183 4.33 -1.92 13.18
CA GLY A 183 3.84 -1.62 11.84
C GLY A 183 2.70 -2.55 11.40
N ARG A 184 2.07 -2.21 10.28
CA ARG A 184 0.94 -2.96 9.72
C ARG A 184 1.02 -2.99 8.20
N ALA A 185 0.81 -4.17 7.63
CA ALA A 185 0.54 -4.35 6.20
C ALA A 185 -0.95 -4.59 5.98
N VAL A 186 -1.51 -3.95 4.96
CA VAL A 186 -2.92 -4.10 4.57
C VAL A 186 -3.05 -4.42 3.09
N TYR A 187 -4.03 -5.24 2.77
CA TYR A 187 -4.43 -5.64 1.43
C TYR A 187 -5.88 -5.23 1.20
N ILE A 188 -6.13 -4.57 0.07
CA ILE A 188 -7.47 -4.12 -0.32
C ILE A 188 -7.95 -5.03 -1.44
N ALA A 189 -8.89 -5.92 -1.11
CA ALA A 189 -9.45 -6.82 -2.09
C ALA A 189 -10.36 -6.06 -3.07
N ARG A 190 -10.23 -6.36 -4.36
CA ARG A 190 -11.06 -5.77 -5.42
C ARG A 190 -12.50 -6.28 -5.46
N SER A 191 -12.75 -7.44 -4.83
CA SER A 191 -14.05 -8.09 -4.73
C SER A 191 -14.02 -9.11 -3.57
N PRO A 192 -15.19 -9.59 -3.10
CA PRO A 192 -15.28 -10.65 -2.09
C PRO A 192 -14.58 -11.94 -2.52
N GLU A 193 -14.65 -12.31 -3.81
CA GLU A 193 -14.01 -13.51 -4.34
C GLU A 193 -12.48 -13.38 -4.29
N ALA A 194 -11.95 -12.19 -4.63
CA ALA A 194 -10.52 -11.91 -4.50
C ALA A 194 -10.06 -11.92 -3.04
N ALA A 195 -10.91 -11.45 -2.12
CA ALA A 195 -10.65 -11.52 -0.69
C ALA A 195 -10.55 -12.97 -0.21
N GLN A 196 -11.52 -13.80 -0.60
CA GLN A 196 -11.54 -15.23 -0.25
C GLN A 196 -10.32 -15.96 -0.80
N LEU A 197 -10.01 -15.77 -2.09
CA LEU A 197 -8.84 -16.37 -2.72
C LEU A 197 -7.54 -16.01 -2.01
N ALA A 198 -7.41 -14.76 -1.56
CA ALA A 198 -6.21 -14.33 -0.85
C ALA A 198 -6.13 -14.91 0.57
N LEU A 199 -7.27 -15.10 1.26
CA LEU A 199 -7.32 -15.83 2.53
C LEU A 199 -6.96 -17.31 2.36
N ASP A 200 -7.50 -17.97 1.33
CA ASP A 200 -7.22 -19.38 1.02
C ASP A 200 -5.73 -19.58 0.68
N ALA A 201 -5.09 -18.57 0.10
CA ALA A 201 -3.64 -18.55 -0.14
C ALA A 201 -2.78 -18.25 1.12
N GLY A 202 -3.40 -18.15 2.30
CA GLY A 202 -2.70 -18.01 3.58
C GLY A 202 -2.42 -16.57 4.02
N MET A 203 -3.17 -15.59 3.53
CA MET A 203 -3.06 -14.21 3.98
C MET A 203 -3.61 -14.07 5.40
N PRO A 204 -2.92 -13.35 6.32
CA PRO A 204 -3.47 -13.06 7.64
C PRO A 204 -4.77 -12.26 7.52
N ARG A 205 -5.85 -12.70 8.18
CA ARG A 205 -7.15 -11.99 8.17
C ARG A 205 -7.03 -10.52 8.61
N ALA A 206 -6.15 -10.22 9.55
CA ALA A 206 -5.92 -8.85 10.05
C ALA A 206 -5.36 -7.88 8.99
N CYS A 207 -4.77 -8.42 7.91
CA CYS A 207 -4.25 -7.65 6.79
C CYS A 207 -5.33 -7.39 5.73
N LEU A 208 -6.40 -8.18 5.67
CA LEU A 208 -7.47 -8.00 4.71
C LEU A 208 -8.37 -6.83 5.13
N VAL A 209 -8.58 -5.89 4.22
CA VAL A 209 -9.58 -4.84 4.36
C VAL A 209 -10.65 -5.10 3.30
N ASN A 210 -11.87 -5.45 3.75
CA ASN A 210 -13.03 -5.49 2.87
C ASN A 210 -13.28 -4.06 2.38
N THR A 211 -13.34 -3.91 1.06
CA THR A 211 -13.60 -2.69 0.26
C THR A 211 -13.81 -1.42 1.08
N LEU A 212 -12.90 -0.45 0.91
CA LEU A 212 -13.12 0.95 1.30
C LEU A 212 -14.53 1.37 0.84
N ALA A 213 -15.45 1.53 1.79
CA ALA A 213 -16.71 2.20 1.56
C ALA A 213 -16.46 3.72 1.46
#